data_AF-A0A6M1NRN9-F1
#
_entry.id   AF-A0A6M1NRN9-F1
#
_cell.length_a   1.000
_cell.length_b   1.000
_cell.length_c   1.000
_cell.angle_alpha   90.00
_cell.angle_beta   90.00
_cell.angle_gamma   90.00
#
_symmetry.space_group_name_H-M   'P 1'
#
loop_
_entity.id
_entity.type
_entity.pdbx_description
1 polymer ?
#
loop_
_entity_poly.entity_id
_entity_poly.type
_entity_poly.pdbx_seq_one_letter_code
_entity_poly.pdbx_strand_id
1 'polypeptide(L)' 'MSNDLQVFVDPDHLNIIVRNILNNAIKFSFNEGTIILSAQEENDQVILKIQDQGIGISEEKTKNIF' A
#
# COMPACT_ATOMS: atom_id res chain seq x y z
N MET A 1 20.50 4.84 14.06
CA MET A 1 20.65 4.81 12.59
C MET A 1 19.38 4.18 12.06
N SER A 2 18.52 4.94 11.39
CA SER A 2 17.44 4.35 10.59
C SER A 2 18.09 3.68 9.39
N ASN A 3 18.00 2.35 9.29
CA ASN A 3 18.40 1.65 8.08
C ASN A 3 17.37 1.97 7.00
N ASP A 4 17.78 2.68 5.97
CA ASP A 4 16.95 2.89 4.80
C ASP A 4 16.82 1.55 4.04
N LEU A 5 15.59 1.16 3.70
CA LEU A 5 15.34 -0.01 2.86
C LEU A 5 15.62 0.32 1.40
N GLN A 6 16.36 -0.56 0.72
CA GLN A 6 16.69 -0.42 -0.69
C GLN A 6 16.14 -1.60 -1.48
N VAL A 7 15.63 -1.32 -2.68
CA VAL A 7 15.07 -2.32 -3.60
C VAL A 7 15.50 -2.03 -5.02
N PHE A 8 15.64 -3.08 -5.83
CA PHE A 8 15.89 -2.95 -7.27
C PHE A 8 14.56 -2.97 -8.03
N VAL A 9 14.15 -1.82 -8.55
CA VAL A 9 12.85 -1.62 -9.22
C VAL A 9 12.95 -0.57 -10.32
N ASP A 10 11.94 -0.53 -11.20
CA ASP A 10 11.67 0.66 -12.01
C ASP A 10 10.96 1.72 -11.14
N PRO A 11 11.56 2.92 -10.97
CA PRO A 11 11.03 3.94 -10.06
C PRO A 11 9.70 4.54 -10.54
N ASP A 12 9.48 4.64 -11.85
CA ASP A 12 8.25 5.21 -12.39
C ASP A 12 7.08 4.24 -12.20
N HIS A 13 7.32 2.94 -12.44
CA HIS A 13 6.33 1.91 -12.16
C HIS A 13 6.00 1.82 -10.67
N LEU A 14 7.00 1.84 -9.79
CA LEU A 14 6.76 1.82 -8.34
C LEU A 14 5.92 3.04 -7.92
N ASN A 15 6.25 4.23 -8.41
CA ASN A 15 5.49 5.44 -8.13
C ASN A 15 4.02 5.33 -8.54
N ILE A 16 3.73 4.77 -9.72
CA ILE A 16 2.37 4.57 -10.21
C ILE A 16 1.61 3.61 -9.29
N ILE A 17 2.22 2.47 -8.95
CA ILE A 17 1.61 1.44 -8.09
C ILE A 17 1.29 2.01 -6.71
N VAL A 18 2.26 2.65 -6.06
CA VAL A 18 2.10 3.24 -4.73
C VAL A 18 1.03 4.33 -4.73
N ARG A 19 1.03 5.21 -5.74
CA ARG A 19 0.00 6.25 -5.87
C ARG A 19 -1.40 5.66 -6.03
N ASN A 20 -1.56 4.64 -6.86
CA ASN A 20 -2.87 4.00 -7.07
C ASN A 20 -3.42 3.39 -5.78
N ILE A 21 -2.59 2.63 -5.06
CA ILE A 21 -3.01 1.99 -3.81
C ILE A 21 -3.28 3.04 -2.72
N LEU A 22 -2.40 4.04 -2.58
CA LEU A 22 -2.57 5.11 -1.59
C LEU A 22 -3.81 5.97 -1.87
N ASN A 23 -4.10 6.29 -3.13
CA ASN A 23 -5.30 7.02 -3.50
C ASN A 23 -6.56 6.23 -3.17
N ASN A 24 -6.55 4.90 -3.37
CA ASN A 24 -7.66 4.05 -2.96
C ASN A 24 -7.83 4.07 -1.43
N ALA A 25 -6.74 3.93 -0.68
CA ALA A 25 -6.75 4.03 0.78
C ALA A 25 -7.37 5.38 1.25
N ILE A 26 -6.95 6.51 0.68
CA ILE A 26 -7.50 7.84 1.00
C ILE A 26 -9.00 7.93 0.66
N LYS A 27 -9.37 7.47 -0.54
CA LYS A 27 -10.75 7.57 -1.04
C LYS A 27 -11.74 6.75 -0.22
N PHE A 28 -11.33 5.58 0.28
CA PHE A 28 -12.22 4.62 0.91
C PHE A 28 -12.08 4.55 2.45
N SER A 29 -11.12 5.25 3.04
CA SER A 29 -10.99 5.43 4.48
C SER A 29 -12.15 6.28 5.04
N PHE A 30 -12.48 6.09 6.33
CA PHE A 30 -13.40 6.98 7.03
C PHE A 30 -12.84 8.40 7.14
N ASN A 31 -13.74 9.39 7.33
CA ASN A 31 -13.34 10.75 7.69
C ASN A 31 -12.51 10.72 8.97
N GLU A 32 -11.39 11.45 8.99
CA GLU A 32 -10.40 11.43 10.08
C GLU A 32 -9.74 10.07 10.31
N GLY A 33 -9.93 9.10 9.42
CA GLY A 33 -9.24 7.82 9.45
C GLY A 33 -7.74 7.97 9.22
N THR A 34 -6.98 7.08 9.84
CA THR A 34 -5.51 7.04 9.71
C THR A 34 -5.10 6.05 8.64
N ILE A 35 -4.21 6.48 7.75
CA ILE A 35 -3.52 5.59 6.81
C ILE A 35 -2.14 5.29 7.38
N ILE A 36 -1.83 3.99 7.48
CA ILE A 36 -0.56 3.49 7.99
C ILE A 36 0.26 2.96 6.82
N LEU A 37 1.45 3.51 6.66
CA LEU A 37 2.47 3.03 5.73
C LEU A 37 3.57 2.34 6.53
N SER A 38 3.93 1.13 6.11
CA SER A 38 5.05 0.39 6.69
C SER A 38 5.78 -0.38 5.60
N ALA A 39 7.08 -0.52 5.75
CA ALA A 39 7.91 -1.34 4.89
C ALA A 39 8.82 -2.20 5.76
N GLN A 40 8.94 -3.47 5.41
CA GLN A 40 9.83 -4.40 6.11
C GLN A 40 10.49 -5.34 5.11
N GLU A 41 11.73 -5.69 5.40
CA GLU A 41 12.44 -6.74 4.68
C GLU A 41 11.95 -8.10 5.20
N GLU A 42 11.52 -8.96 4.29
CA GLU A 42 11.15 -10.36 4.57
C GLU A 42 11.86 -11.25 3.54
N ASN A 43 12.83 -12.02 4.02
CA ASN A 43 13.73 -12.82 3.17
C ASN A 43 14.43 -11.93 2.12
N ASP A 44 14.37 -12.27 0.84
CA ASP A 44 14.99 -11.53 -0.27
C ASP A 44 14.05 -10.46 -0.88
N GLN A 45 13.05 -9.99 -0.12
CA GLN A 45 12.04 -9.04 -0.61
C GLN A 45 11.74 -7.95 0.42
N VAL A 46 11.23 -6.82 -0.07
CA VAL A 46 10.66 -5.77 0.78
C VAL A 46 9.15 -5.77 0.61
N ILE A 47 8.44 -5.91 1.73
CA ILE A 47 6.99 -5.84 1.81
C ILE A 47 6.60 -4.41 2.16
N LEU A 48 6.07 -3.67 1.18
CA LEU A 48 5.41 -2.39 1.41
C LEU A 48 3.93 -2.63 1.71
N LYS A 49 3.49 -2.22 2.90
CA LYS A 49 2.09 -2.33 3.36
C LYS A 49 1.46 -0.96 3.49
N ILE A 50 0.30 -0.79 2.86
CA ILE A 50 -0.59 0.36 2.99
C ILE A 50 -1.87 -0.14 3.65
N GLN A 51 -2.22 0.43 4.80
CA GLN A 51 -3.42 0.06 5.54
C GLN A 51 -4.27 1.30 5.80
N ASP A 52 -5.53 1.27 5.39
CA ASP A 52 -6.54 2.26 5.72
C ASP A 52 -7.50 1.75 6.81
N GLN A 53 -8.38 2.64 7.25
CA GLN A 53 -9.46 2.35 8.18
C GLN A 53 -10.81 2.51 7.48
N GLY A 54 -10.96 2.03 6.25
CA GLY A 54 -12.20 2.11 5.49
C GLY A 54 -13.19 0.99 5.78
N ILE A 55 -14.27 0.97 5.00
CA ILE A 55 -15.28 -0.11 5.04
C ILE A 55 -14.74 -1.48 4.57
N GLY A 56 -13.54 -1.51 4.00
CA GLY A 56 -12.98 -2.67 3.33
C GLY A 56 -13.66 -2.98 1.99
N ILE A 57 -13.32 -4.13 1.42
CA ILE A 57 -13.90 -4.63 0.16
C ILE A 57 -14.55 -5.96 0.47
N SER A 58 -15.79 -6.17 0.00
CA SER A 58 -16.45 -7.47 0.15
C SER A 58 -15.70 -8.54 -0.66
N GLU A 59 -15.68 -9.77 -0.16
CA GLU A 59 -14.97 -10.89 -0.81
C GLU A 59 -15.37 -11.10 -2.29
N GLU A 60 -16.64 -10.86 -2.62
CA GLU A 60 -17.15 -10.93 -3.98
C GLU A 60 -16.53 -9.87 -4.89
N LYS A 61 -16.37 -8.63 -4.41
CA LYS A 61 -15.77 -7.53 -5.16
C LYS A 61 -14.27 -7.69 -5.30
N THR A 62 -13.61 -8.31 -4.32
CA THR A 62 -12.16 -8.57 -4.33
C THR A 62 -11.71 -9.37 -5.56
N LYS A 63 -12.58 -10.20 -6.13
CA LYS A 63 -12.27 -11.00 -7.33
C LYS A 63 -12.20 -10.20 -8.63
N ASN A 64 -12.69 -8.95 -8.64
CA ASN A 64 -12.89 -8.15 -9.86
C ASN A 64 -12.15 -6.79 -9.83
N ILE A 65 -11.22 -6.59 -8.90
CA ILE A 65 -10.51 -5.30 -8.70
C ILE A 65 -9.15 -5.21 -9.42
N PHE A 66 -8.72 -6.28 -10.10
CA PHE A 66 -7.47 -6.34 -10.86
C PHE A 66 -7.69 -6.97 -12.22
#